data_AF-A0A9P4H8X7-F1
#
_entry.id   AF-A0A9P4H8X7-F1
#
_cell.length_a   1.000
_cell.length_b   1.000
_cell.length_c   1.000
_cell.angle_alpha   90.00
_cell.angle_beta   90.00
_cell.angle_gamma   90.00
#
_symmetry.space_group_name_H-M   'P 1'
#
loop_
_entity.id
_entity.type
_entity.pdbx_description
1 polymer ?
#
loop_
_entity_poly.entity_id
_entity_poly.type
_entity_poly.pdbx_seq_one_letter_code
_entity_poly.pdbx_strand_id
1 'polypeptide(L)'
;PDVAQTDYQHSIQILWEKWGNSYGWAGWQGPQGVPVWPCNDSRFKRIISGAYETHRPQAIINPPYPKAGFNWPVEIGDWKDCRIETDGKSPGLLLCGNPWSLNYDVLADPGWYMDGIMRCPDGHEYHRAWYVDY
;
A
#
# COMPACT_ATOMS: atom_id res chain seq x y z
N PRO A 1 17.24 19.10 27.74
CA PRO A 1 17.59 17.75 27.27
C PRO A 1 16.40 16.81 27.49
N ASP A 2 15.56 16.74 26.46
CA ASP A 2 14.61 15.66 26.21
C ASP A 2 14.15 15.89 24.78
N VAL A 3 14.97 15.41 23.83
CA VAL A 3 14.51 15.26 22.45
C VAL A 3 13.56 14.06 22.52
N ALA A 4 12.28 14.36 22.68
CA ALA A 4 11.23 13.36 22.69
C ALA A 4 11.38 12.51 21.42
N GLN A 5 11.66 11.24 21.67
CA GLN A 5 11.58 10.07 20.81
C GLN A 5 10.89 10.38 19.47
N THR A 6 11.69 10.41 18.40
CA THR A 6 11.21 10.64 17.04
C THR A 6 10.15 9.59 16.69
N ASP A 7 8.90 10.03 16.56
CA ASP A 7 7.80 9.26 15.99
C ASP A 7 8.25 8.70 14.63
N TYR A 8 8.56 7.41 14.54
CA TYR A 8 8.69 6.66 13.28
C TYR A 8 7.29 6.51 12.67
N GLN A 9 6.75 7.64 12.23
CA GLN A 9 5.38 7.82 11.84
C GLN A 9 5.19 7.35 10.38
N HIS A 10 4.45 6.25 10.29
CA HIS A 10 3.60 5.78 9.19
C HIS A 10 4.27 4.88 8.14
N SER A 11 3.80 3.62 8.09
CA SER A 11 3.93 2.76 6.91
C SER A 11 2.75 2.99 5.97
N ILE A 12 2.95 2.66 4.70
CA ILE A 12 1.85 2.39 3.77
C ILE A 12 1.95 0.93 3.37
N GLN A 13 0.86 0.18 3.56
CA GLN A 13 0.71 -1.20 3.09
C GLN A 13 -0.25 -1.23 1.90
N ILE A 14 0.20 -1.82 0.80
CA ILE A 14 -0.51 -1.93 -0.47
C ILE A 14 -0.92 -3.39 -0.65
N LEU A 15 -2.23 -3.61 -0.73
CA LEU A 15 -2.84 -4.92 -0.84
C LEU A 15 -3.44 -5.10 -2.23
N TRP A 16 -3.35 -6.32 -2.73
CA TRP A 16 -4.08 -6.76 -3.90
C TRP A 16 -5.51 -7.08 -3.50
N GLU A 17 -6.44 -6.31 -4.04
CA GLU A 17 -7.88 -6.36 -3.77
C GLU A 17 -8.59 -7.12 -4.87
N LYS A 18 -9.57 -7.94 -4.49
CA LYS A 18 -10.52 -8.57 -5.40
C LYS A 18 -11.94 -8.35 -4.91
N TRP A 19 -12.81 -7.98 -5.85
CA TRP A 19 -14.24 -7.88 -5.63
C TRP A 19 -14.99 -8.50 -6.81
N GLY A 20 -15.67 -9.63 -6.57
CA GLY A 20 -16.22 -10.46 -7.64
C GLY A 20 -15.12 -10.93 -8.61
N ASN A 21 -15.20 -10.50 -9.87
CA ASN A 21 -14.21 -10.78 -10.91
C ASN A 21 -13.24 -9.62 -11.18
N SER A 22 -13.36 -8.53 -10.43
CA SER A 22 -12.51 -7.35 -10.55
C SER A 22 -11.34 -7.44 -9.59
N TYR A 23 -10.16 -7.00 -10.05
CA TYR A 23 -8.95 -6.93 -9.25
C TYR A 23 -8.41 -5.51 -9.25
N GLY A 24 -7.75 -5.09 -8.19
CA GLY A 24 -7.18 -3.76 -8.09
C GLY A 24 -6.27 -3.58 -6.90
N TRP A 25 -5.77 -2.37 -6.73
CA TRP A 25 -4.94 -1.99 -5.58
C TRP A 25 -5.75 -1.23 -4.55
N ALA A 26 -5.52 -1.59 -3.29
CA ALA A 26 -5.96 -0.84 -2.14
C ALA A 26 -4.79 -0.62 -1.19
N GLY A 27 -4.82 0.45 -0.41
CA GLY A 27 -3.67 0.88 0.37
C GLY A 27 -4.09 1.52 1.67
N TRP A 28 -3.33 1.25 2.72
CA TRP A 28 -3.59 1.70 4.07
C TRP A 28 -2.35 2.34 4.67
N GLN A 29 -2.53 3.52 5.26
CA GLN A 29 -1.54 4.20 6.05
C GLN A 29 -1.76 3.88 7.53
N GLY A 30 -0.70 3.57 8.28
CA GLY A 30 -0.81 3.30 9.70
C GLY A 30 0.55 2.95 10.33
N PRO A 31 0.59 2.35 11.52
CA PRO A 31 1.84 2.12 12.24
C PRO A 31 2.81 1.21 11.47
N GLN A 32 4.11 1.54 11.53
CA GLN A 32 5.18 0.69 11.00
C GLN A 32 5.25 -0.65 11.76
N GLY A 33 5.61 -1.73 11.05
CA GLY A 33 5.82 -3.05 11.64
C GLY A 33 4.54 -3.76 12.12
N VAL A 34 3.38 -3.14 11.93
CA VAL A 34 2.08 -3.73 12.26
C VAL A 34 1.39 -4.12 10.95
N PRO A 35 1.06 -5.40 10.72
CA PRO A 35 0.34 -5.79 9.52
C PRO A 35 -1.10 -5.28 9.55
N VAL A 36 -1.57 -4.69 8.45
CA VAL A 36 -2.94 -4.20 8.32
C VAL A 36 -3.93 -5.37 8.20
N TRP A 37 -5.09 -5.21 8.85
CA TRP A 37 -6.28 -6.02 8.62
C TRP A 37 -7.38 -5.17 7.93
N PRO A 38 -7.63 -5.36 6.63
CA PRO A 38 -8.39 -4.39 5.84
C PRO A 38 -9.89 -4.32 6.17
N CYS A 39 -10.44 -5.30 6.91
CA CYS A 39 -11.88 -5.38 7.11
C CYS A 39 -12.44 -4.42 8.16
N ASN A 40 -11.65 -4.05 9.18
CA ASN A 40 -12.07 -3.09 10.21
C ASN A 40 -10.94 -2.68 11.18
N ASP A 41 -9.71 -2.50 10.70
CA ASP A 41 -8.61 -2.08 11.58
C ASP A 41 -8.54 -0.56 11.74
N SER A 42 -9.09 -0.05 12.84
CA SER A 42 -9.11 1.39 13.17
C SER A 42 -7.74 2.05 13.33
N ARG A 43 -6.66 1.26 13.42
CA ARG A 43 -5.29 1.79 13.49
C ARG A 43 -4.80 2.29 12.12
N PHE A 44 -5.52 1.95 11.06
CA PHE A 44 -5.13 2.26 9.68
C PHE A 44 -6.18 3.11 8.98
N LYS A 45 -5.72 4.09 8.20
CA LYS A 45 -6.54 4.89 7.28
C LYS A 45 -6.39 4.32 5.88
N ARG A 46 -7.50 3.97 5.22
CA ARG A 46 -7.46 3.61 3.79
C ARG A 46 -7.15 4.88 2.98
N ILE A 47 -6.13 4.80 2.13
CA ILE A 47 -5.63 5.92 1.32
C ILE A 47 -5.61 5.62 -0.19
N ILE A 48 -5.63 4.34 -0.57
CA ILE A 48 -5.79 3.92 -1.97
C ILE A 48 -7.06 3.07 -2.07
N SER A 49 -7.94 3.43 -2.99
CA SER A 49 -9.20 2.72 -3.24
C SER A 49 -9.52 2.69 -4.73
N GLY A 50 -9.98 1.54 -5.23
CA GLY A 50 -10.58 1.47 -6.55
C GLY A 50 -9.62 1.65 -7.72
N ALA A 51 -8.31 1.41 -7.52
CA ALA A 51 -7.33 1.30 -8.59
C ALA A 51 -7.49 -0.06 -9.30
N TYR A 52 -8.67 -0.28 -9.88
CA TYR A 52 -9.01 -1.53 -10.54
C TYR A 52 -8.25 -1.69 -11.84
N GLU A 53 -7.72 -2.88 -12.03
CA GLU A 53 -6.94 -3.25 -13.17
C GLU A 53 -7.58 -4.42 -13.91
N THR A 54 -7.66 -4.30 -15.23
CA THR A 54 -7.88 -5.47 -16.10
C THR A 54 -6.63 -6.33 -16.08
N HIS A 55 -6.59 -7.28 -15.15
CA HIS A 55 -5.64 -8.38 -15.13
C HIS A 55 -6.35 -9.67 -15.57
N ARG A 56 -5.66 -10.50 -16.35
CA ARG A 56 -6.05 -11.92 -16.49
C ARG A 56 -6.06 -12.51 -15.09
N PRO A 57 -7.00 -13.40 -14.72
CA PRO A 57 -7.17 -13.84 -13.35
C PRO A 57 -5.87 -14.45 -12.83
N GLN A 58 -5.08 -13.65 -12.14
CA GLN A 58 -4.03 -14.12 -11.28
C GLN A 58 -4.72 -14.45 -9.96
N ALA A 59 -4.35 -15.58 -9.39
CA ALA A 59 -4.84 -15.92 -8.06
C ALA A 59 -4.45 -14.77 -7.12
N ILE A 60 -5.38 -14.34 -6.27
CA ILE A 60 -5.17 -13.18 -5.37
C ILE A 60 -3.91 -13.33 -4.48
N ILE A 61 -3.44 -14.57 -4.31
CA ILE A 61 -2.21 -14.95 -3.59
C ILE A 61 -0.90 -14.62 -4.31
N ASN A 62 -0.95 -14.19 -5.58
CA ASN A 62 0.23 -13.79 -6.33
C ASN A 62 0.00 -12.39 -6.92
N PRO A 63 0.14 -11.33 -6.11
CA PRO A 63 -0.02 -9.96 -6.58
C PRO A 63 0.95 -9.64 -7.74
N PRO A 64 0.47 -9.07 -8.86
CA PRO A 64 1.35 -8.58 -9.90
C PRO A 64 2.10 -7.32 -9.45
N TYR A 65 3.06 -6.84 -10.23
CA TYR A 65 3.46 -5.44 -10.10
C TYR A 65 2.35 -4.52 -10.62
N PRO A 66 2.09 -3.37 -9.96
CA PRO A 66 1.14 -2.40 -10.48
C PRO A 66 1.54 -1.92 -11.87
N LYS A 67 0.59 -1.67 -12.78
CA LYS A 67 0.93 -1.16 -14.13
C LYS A 67 1.69 0.16 -14.06
N ALA A 68 2.49 0.43 -15.09
CA ALA A 68 3.21 1.68 -15.23
C ALA A 68 2.24 2.87 -15.29
N GLY A 69 2.63 3.98 -14.65
CA GLY A 69 1.90 5.24 -14.71
C GLY A 69 0.77 5.37 -13.69
N PHE A 70 0.62 4.41 -12.76
CA PHE A 70 -0.17 4.71 -11.57
C PHE A 70 0.56 5.75 -10.72
N ASN A 71 -0.24 6.68 -10.24
CA ASN A 71 0.16 7.78 -9.40
C ASN A 71 -0.93 7.89 -8.34
N TRP A 72 -0.61 7.44 -7.12
CA TRP A 72 -1.53 7.46 -6.00
C TRP A 72 -1.10 8.56 -5.04
N PRO A 73 -1.79 9.72 -5.01
CA PRO A 73 -1.53 10.77 -4.04
C PRO A 73 -1.72 10.22 -2.62
N VAL A 74 -0.80 10.57 -1.72
CA VAL A 74 -0.86 10.17 -0.31
C VAL A 74 -0.60 11.39 0.58
N GLU A 75 -1.26 11.46 1.72
CA GLU A 75 -1.08 12.55 2.69
C GLU A 75 -0.19 12.06 3.83
N ILE A 76 0.95 12.70 4.05
CA ILE A 76 1.93 12.30 5.07
C ILE A 76 2.29 13.52 5.91
N GLY A 77 1.65 13.68 7.07
CA GLY A 77 1.92 14.80 7.97
C GLY A 77 1.97 16.15 7.23
N ASP A 78 3.07 16.88 7.41
CA ASP A 78 3.32 18.17 6.75
C ASP A 78 4.08 18.05 5.42
N TRP A 79 4.34 16.83 4.94
CA TRP A 79 5.04 16.61 3.67
C TRP A 79 4.13 16.97 2.50
N LYS A 80 4.71 17.65 1.51
CA LYS A 80 3.99 18.15 0.34
C LYS A 80 4.16 17.20 -0.85
N ASP A 81 3.14 17.17 -1.71
CA ASP A 81 3.17 16.51 -3.03
C ASP A 81 3.57 15.03 -2.98
N CYS A 82 3.18 14.34 -1.91
CA CYS A 82 3.47 12.93 -1.70
C CYS A 82 2.62 12.02 -2.59
N ARG A 83 3.24 10.99 -3.16
CA ARG A 83 2.55 9.97 -3.95
C ARG A 83 3.35 8.71 -4.14
N ILE A 84 2.66 7.62 -4.44
CA ILE A 84 3.28 6.38 -4.92
C ILE A 84 3.24 6.38 -6.44
N GLU A 85 4.41 6.26 -7.08
CA GLU A 85 4.56 6.11 -8.53
C GLU A 85 5.03 4.71 -8.90
N THR A 86 4.48 4.16 -9.98
CA THR A 86 4.76 2.79 -10.42
C THR A 86 5.25 2.76 -11.87
N ASP A 87 6.13 1.82 -12.19
CA ASP A 87 6.78 1.69 -13.50
C ASP A 87 6.40 0.41 -14.26
N GLY A 88 5.52 -0.43 -13.70
CA GLY A 88 5.13 -1.71 -14.29
C GLY A 88 6.14 -2.84 -14.12
N LYS A 89 7.27 -2.59 -13.46
CA LYS A 89 8.40 -3.54 -13.31
C LYS A 89 8.85 -3.71 -11.87
N SER A 90 8.40 -2.83 -10.99
CA SER A 90 8.66 -2.81 -9.56
C SER A 90 7.37 -2.49 -8.79
N PRO A 91 7.37 -2.66 -7.46
CA PRO A 91 6.25 -2.22 -6.61
C PRO A 91 6.01 -0.71 -6.65
N GLY A 92 7.02 0.08 -7.01
CA GLY A 92 6.97 1.54 -7.11
C GLY A 92 7.87 2.27 -6.12
N LEU A 93 7.70 3.59 -6.06
CA LEU A 93 8.40 4.49 -5.14
C LEU A 93 7.40 5.42 -4.46
N LEU A 94 7.57 5.66 -3.17
CA LEU A 94 6.96 6.81 -2.50
C LEU A 94 7.84 8.04 -2.73
N LEU A 95 7.28 9.06 -3.37
CA LEU A 95 7.96 10.32 -3.69
C LEU A 95 7.26 11.46 -2.99
N CYS A 96 8.01 12.34 -2.32
CA CYS A 96 7.51 13.53 -1.64
C CYS A 96 8.42 14.75 -1.88
N GLY A 97 7.81 15.94 -1.85
CA GLY A 97 8.47 17.22 -2.10
C GLY A 97 8.65 17.55 -3.59
N ASN A 98 8.87 18.82 -3.91
CA ASN A 98 9.08 19.28 -5.28
C ASN A 98 10.32 20.22 -5.37
N PRO A 99 11.39 19.85 -6.11
CA PRO A 99 11.61 18.54 -6.74
C PRO A 99 11.75 17.42 -5.70
N TRP A 100 11.55 16.15 -6.08
CA TRP A 100 11.47 14.97 -5.20
C TRP A 100 12.66 14.89 -4.23
N SER A 101 12.48 15.47 -3.05
CA SER A 101 13.53 15.58 -2.04
C SER A 101 13.57 14.35 -1.13
N LEU A 102 12.48 13.58 -1.11
CA LEU A 102 12.34 12.35 -0.35
C LEU A 102 11.78 11.26 -1.26
N ASN A 103 12.48 10.13 -1.29
CA ASN A 103 12.14 8.96 -2.08
C ASN A 103 12.40 7.69 -1.27
N TYR A 104 11.37 6.85 -1.16
CA TYR A 104 11.41 5.60 -0.42
C TYR A 104 11.00 4.46 -1.35
N ASP A 105 11.77 3.38 -1.33
CA ASP A 105 11.46 2.19 -2.11
C ASP A 105 10.21 1.51 -1.55
N VAL A 106 9.28 1.17 -2.43
CA VAL A 106 8.20 0.25 -2.09
C VAL A 106 8.74 -1.18 -2.24
N LEU A 107 8.64 -1.97 -1.18
CA LEU A 107 9.22 -3.30 -1.08
C LEU A 107 8.15 -4.38 -1.01
N ALA A 108 8.54 -5.62 -1.32
CA ALA A 108 7.72 -6.81 -1.07
C ALA A 108 7.41 -6.95 0.42
N ASP A 109 6.13 -7.12 0.75
CA ASP A 109 5.72 -7.38 2.13
C ASP A 109 6.36 -8.70 2.60
N PRO A 110 7.11 -8.70 3.72
CA PRO A 110 7.83 -9.89 4.18
C PRO A 110 6.90 -11.02 4.62
N GLY A 111 5.63 -10.73 4.91
CA GLY A 111 4.59 -11.69 5.23
C GLY A 111 3.84 -12.22 4.00
N TRP A 112 4.06 -11.68 2.79
CA TRP A 112 3.24 -11.99 1.62
C TRP A 112 3.13 -13.48 1.30
N TYR A 113 4.16 -14.30 1.56
CA TYR A 113 4.12 -15.74 1.32
C TYR A 113 3.50 -16.56 2.47
N MET A 114 3.35 -15.97 3.65
CA MET A 114 2.79 -16.63 4.84
C MET A 114 1.33 -16.30 5.06
N ASP A 115 0.86 -15.20 4.48
CA ASP A 115 -0.49 -14.71 4.70
C ASP A 115 -1.51 -15.44 3.85
N GLY A 116 -2.60 -15.87 4.49
CA GLY A 116 -3.78 -16.32 3.78
C GLY A 116 -4.55 -15.15 3.16
N ILE A 117 -5.49 -15.48 2.29
CA ILE A 117 -6.45 -14.52 1.75
C ILE A 117 -7.29 -13.95 2.90
N MET A 118 -7.23 -12.63 3.10
CA MET A 118 -8.06 -11.90 4.04
C MET A 118 -9.42 -11.65 3.40
N ARG A 119 -10.50 -12.08 4.05
CA ARG A 119 -11.86 -11.96 3.51
C ARG A 119 -12.70 -11.08 4.41
N CYS A 120 -13.30 -10.05 3.83
CA CYS A 120 -14.11 -9.09 4.55
C CYS A 120 -15.61 -9.37 4.35
N PRO A 121 -16.48 -9.02 5.32
CA PRO A 121 -17.92 -9.29 5.23
C PRO A 121 -18.64 -8.60 4.06
N ASP A 122 -18.04 -7.55 3.50
CA ASP A 122 -18.52 -6.81 2.33
C ASP A 122 -18.24 -7.53 0.99
N GLY A 123 -17.60 -8.71 1.04
CA GLY A 123 -17.28 -9.52 -0.12
C GLY A 123 -15.96 -9.16 -0.79
N HIS A 124 -15.19 -8.22 -0.22
CA HIS A 124 -13.83 -7.96 -0.68
C HIS A 124 -12.87 -9.04 -0.15
N GLU A 125 -12.00 -9.51 -1.03
CA GLU A 125 -10.87 -10.35 -0.69
C GLU A 125 -9.58 -9.52 -0.85
N TYR A 126 -8.62 -9.74 0.04
CA TYR A 126 -7.35 -9.03 0.04
C TYR A 126 -6.17 -9.96 0.27
N HIS A 127 -5.02 -9.55 -0.25
CA HIS A 127 -3.74 -10.16 0.05
C HIS A 127 -2.66 -9.07 0.15
N ARG A 128 -1.79 -9.16 1.16
CA ARG A 128 -0.66 -8.22 1.29
C ARG A 128 0.30 -8.42 0.12
N ALA A 129 0.79 -7.32 -0.43
CA ALA A 129 1.68 -7.34 -1.57
C ALA A 129 2.94 -6.54 -1.28
N TRP A 130 2.77 -5.25 -1.00
CA TRP A 130 3.87 -4.30 -0.92
C TRP A 130 3.74 -3.41 0.31
N TYR A 131 4.86 -2.85 0.76
CA TYR A 131 4.87 -1.86 1.83
C TYR A 131 5.98 -0.81 1.61
N VAL A 132 5.84 0.32 2.29
CA VAL A 132 6.90 1.32 2.43
C VAL A 132 6.83 1.92 3.81
N ASP A 133 7.98 2.04 4.46
CA ASP A 133 8.17 2.73 5.73
C ASP A 133 8.95 4.02 5.48
N TYR A 134 8.63 5.11 6.20
CA TYR A 134 9.24 6.42 5.99
C TYR A 134 9.46 7.24 7.25
#